data_AF-A0A1F5NRE7-F1
#
_entry.id   AF-A0A1F5NRE7-F1
#
_cell.length_a   1.000
_cell.length_b   1.000
_cell.length_c   1.000
_cell.angle_alpha   90.00
_cell.angle_beta   90.00
_cell.angle_gamma   90.00
#
_symmetry.space_group_name_H-M   'P 1'
#
loop_
_entity.id
_entity.type
_entity.pdbx_description
1 polymer ?
#
loop_
_entity_poly.entity_id
_entity_poly.type
_entity_poly.pdbx_seq_one_letter_code
_entity_poly.pdbx_strand_id
1 'polypeptide(L)'
;MKIKSIKIFVIAFAVSILIVSGIALSIKNSSLVSGDAFYFMKSVGEKIDLHFLTFNAQDKQEKHLMLADKRLNEFEFLIDNRNTEFLPLLGTFNEYRKRLDSAAFMAENLALIDAKFVANIELVYIETLNHLIRLSEFENRTAAKDLREVALQYNSRSMKRLLQLHQYDENNTTLYKSLIEQLYEIASAREQEMGPEQLQNFQKAREVLDQGVELEYAHDLLVSTF
;
A
#
# COMPACT_ATOMS: atom_id res chain seq x y z
N MET A 1 14.93 25.02 -47.83
CA MET A 1 14.91 24.96 -46.35
C MET A 1 13.81 24.07 -45.75
N LYS A 2 12.70 23.75 -46.44
CA LYS A 2 11.55 22.99 -45.90
C LYS A 2 11.78 21.48 -45.67
N ILE A 3 12.71 20.84 -46.40
CA ILE A 3 12.89 19.37 -46.38
C ILE A 3 13.62 18.90 -45.11
N LYS A 4 14.53 19.70 -44.53
CA LYS A 4 15.22 19.36 -43.27
C LYS A 4 14.25 19.38 -42.07
N SER A 5 13.29 20.31 -42.05
CA SER A 5 12.30 20.45 -40.99
C SER A 5 11.34 19.25 -40.93
N ILE A 6 10.93 18.73 -42.08
CA ILE A 6 10.05 17.57 -42.19
C ILE A 6 10.73 16.30 -41.66
N LYS A 7 12.02 16.08 -41.97
CA LYS A 7 12.77 14.92 -41.44
C LYS A 7 12.94 14.97 -39.93
N ILE A 8 13.23 16.14 -39.36
CA ILE A 8 13.33 16.32 -37.90
C ILE A 8 11.98 16.04 -37.24
N PHE A 9 10.88 16.52 -37.80
CA PHE A 9 9.55 16.28 -37.27
C PHE A 9 9.15 14.79 -37.33
N VAL A 10 9.42 14.10 -38.44
CA VAL A 10 9.13 12.66 -38.59
C VAL A 10 9.97 11.82 -37.62
N ILE A 11 11.24 12.16 -37.41
CA ILE A 11 12.09 11.47 -36.43
C ILE A 11 11.59 11.74 -35.01
N ALA A 12 11.25 12.98 -34.66
CA ALA A 12 10.69 13.30 -33.34
C ALA A 12 9.34 12.61 -33.10
N PHE A 13 8.50 12.49 -34.12
CA PHE A 13 7.23 11.78 -34.06
C PHE A 13 7.41 10.26 -33.93
N ALA A 14 8.35 9.66 -34.67
CA ALA A 14 8.67 8.24 -34.54
C ALA A 14 9.31 7.91 -33.19
N VAL A 15 10.20 8.78 -32.68
CA VAL A 15 10.80 8.64 -31.35
C VAL A 15 9.73 8.79 -30.26
N SER A 16 8.80 9.74 -30.38
CA SER A 16 7.70 9.86 -29.42
C SER A 16 6.74 8.66 -29.49
N ILE A 17 6.43 8.11 -30.66
CA ILE A 17 5.67 6.86 -30.77
C ILE A 17 6.43 5.70 -30.12
N LEU A 18 7.73 5.54 -30.37
CA LEU A 18 8.53 4.48 -29.75
C LEU A 18 8.64 4.64 -28.24
N ILE A 19 8.75 5.87 -27.74
CA ILE A 19 8.72 6.18 -26.31
C ILE A 19 7.35 5.84 -25.72
N VAL A 20 6.25 6.27 -26.35
CA VAL A 20 4.89 5.99 -25.89
C VAL A 20 4.59 4.48 -25.93
N SER A 21 5.02 3.78 -26.98
CA SER A 21 4.84 2.33 -27.13
C SER A 21 5.67 1.55 -26.13
N GLY A 22 6.92 1.97 -25.90
CA GLY A 22 7.80 1.41 -24.88
C GLY A 22 7.25 1.64 -23.47
N ILE A 23 6.76 2.84 -23.19
CA ILE A 23 6.08 3.17 -21.93
C ILE A 23 4.82 2.31 -21.75
N ALA A 24 3.97 2.18 -22.77
CA ALA A 24 2.74 1.38 -22.70
C ALA A 24 3.02 -0.12 -22.47
N LEU A 25 4.04 -0.69 -23.13
CA LEU A 25 4.48 -2.06 -22.93
C LEU A 25 5.13 -2.26 -21.55
N SER A 26 5.93 -1.30 -21.08
CA SER A 26 6.57 -1.37 -19.75
C SER A 26 5.60 -1.18 -18.59
N ILE A 27 4.53 -0.39 -18.75
CA ILE A 27 3.46 -0.26 -17.74
C ILE A 27 2.69 -1.59 -17.60
N LYS A 28 2.55 -2.35 -18.70
CA LYS A 28 1.82 -3.63 -18.72
C LYS A 28 2.66 -4.81 -18.22
N ASN A 29 3.99 -4.76 -18.34
CA ASN A 29 4.86 -5.81 -17.83
C ASN A 29 5.11 -5.67 -16.32
N SER A 30 4.39 -6.48 -15.53
CA SER A 30 4.59 -6.63 -14.09
C SER A 30 5.96 -7.19 -13.71
N SER A 31 6.70 -7.79 -14.65
CA SER A 31 7.97 -8.49 -14.40
C SER A 31 9.20 -7.58 -14.25
N LEU A 32 9.09 -6.28 -14.55
CA LEU A 32 10.21 -5.34 -14.40
C LEU A 32 10.31 -4.89 -12.94
N VAL A 33 11.43 -5.18 -12.29
CA VAL A 33 11.71 -4.83 -10.89
C VAL A 33 12.82 -3.78 -10.79
N SER A 34 12.93 -3.15 -9.61
CA SER A 34 14.03 -2.23 -9.32
C SER A 34 15.39 -2.90 -9.60
N GLY A 35 16.29 -2.19 -10.30
CA GLY A 35 17.58 -2.71 -10.75
C GLY A 35 17.60 -3.27 -12.18
N ASP A 36 16.45 -3.52 -12.81
CA ASP A 36 16.41 -3.91 -14.22
C ASP A 36 16.69 -2.71 -15.14
N ALA A 37 17.38 -2.95 -16.27
CA ALA A 37 17.84 -1.91 -17.19
C ALA A 37 16.72 -0.99 -17.73
N PHE A 38 15.49 -1.51 -17.84
CA PHE A 38 14.33 -0.77 -18.36
C PHE A 38 13.37 -0.29 -17.27
N TYR A 39 13.71 -0.45 -15.98
CA TYR A 39 12.86 -0.02 -14.87
C TYR A 39 12.64 1.49 -14.83
N PHE A 40 13.60 2.28 -15.31
CA PHE A 40 13.43 3.73 -15.48
C PHE A 40 12.24 4.07 -16.38
N MET A 41 12.04 3.35 -17.49
CA MET A 41 10.93 3.60 -18.41
C MET A 41 9.58 3.28 -17.77
N LYS A 42 9.50 2.19 -16.99
CA LYS A 42 8.33 1.86 -16.17
C LYS A 42 8.02 2.98 -15.17
N SER A 43 9.03 3.41 -14.42
CA SER A 43 8.89 4.49 -13.42
C SER A 43 8.43 5.82 -14.03
N VAL A 44 8.94 6.17 -15.22
CA VAL A 44 8.50 7.37 -15.96
C VAL A 44 7.05 7.22 -16.42
N GLY A 45 6.70 6.06 -16.97
CA GLY A 45 5.33 5.75 -17.39
C GLY A 45 4.33 5.89 -16.25
N GLU A 46 4.63 5.30 -15.10
CA GLU A 46 3.79 5.36 -13.90
C GLU A 46 3.63 6.78 -13.37
N LYS A 47 4.68 7.62 -13.44
CA LYS A 47 4.59 9.05 -13.09
C LYS A 47 3.72 9.83 -14.06
N ILE A 48 3.85 9.56 -15.36
CA ILE A 48 3.01 10.23 -16.39
C ILE A 48 1.54 9.88 -16.15
N ASP A 49 1.27 8.59 -15.98
CA ASP A 49 -0.08 8.09 -15.71
C ASP A 49 -0.69 8.75 -14.47
N LEU A 50 0.03 8.70 -13.35
CA LEU A 50 -0.44 9.25 -12.07
C LEU A 50 -0.64 10.77 -12.08
N HIS A 51 0.30 11.53 -12.63
CA HIS A 51 0.30 13.00 -12.49
C HIS A 51 -0.40 13.73 -13.63
N PHE A 52 -0.47 13.12 -14.82
CA PHE A 52 -0.99 13.79 -16.02
C PHE A 52 -2.21 13.11 -16.63
N LEU A 53 -2.42 11.80 -16.42
CA LEU A 53 -3.54 11.07 -17.02
C LEU A 53 -4.66 10.78 -16.02
N THR A 54 -4.34 10.59 -14.74
CA THR A 54 -5.32 10.52 -13.66
C THR A 54 -5.64 11.93 -13.18
N PHE A 55 -6.87 12.40 -13.32
CA PHE A 55 -7.24 13.79 -12.96
C PHE A 55 -7.97 13.88 -11.62
N ASN A 56 -8.92 12.98 -11.37
CA ASN A 56 -9.69 12.94 -10.13
C ASN A 56 -8.78 12.60 -8.94
N ALA A 57 -8.97 13.31 -7.82
CA ALA A 57 -8.22 13.10 -6.59
C ALA A 57 -8.48 11.71 -5.97
N GLN A 58 -9.72 11.20 -6.05
CA GLN A 58 -10.04 9.84 -5.64
C GLN A 58 -9.29 8.82 -6.48
N ASP A 59 -9.40 8.90 -7.80
CA ASP A 59 -8.71 7.97 -8.71
C ASP A 59 -7.18 8.03 -8.50
N LYS A 60 -6.61 9.21 -8.19
CA LYS A 60 -5.18 9.34 -7.84
C LYS A 60 -4.84 8.60 -6.56
N GLN A 61 -5.67 8.70 -5.53
CA GLN A 61 -5.49 7.98 -4.28
C GLN A 61 -5.51 6.47 -4.51
N GLU A 62 -6.49 5.96 -5.23
CA GLU A 62 -6.57 4.54 -5.61
C GLU A 62 -5.37 4.12 -6.46
N LYS A 63 -4.92 4.98 -7.38
CA LYS A 63 -3.71 4.74 -8.18
C LYS A 63 -2.46 4.63 -7.32
N HIS A 64 -2.34 5.43 -6.27
CA HIS A 64 -1.25 5.31 -5.30
C HIS A 64 -1.29 3.97 -4.57
N LEU A 65 -2.46 3.50 -4.13
CA LEU A 65 -2.61 2.17 -3.53
C LEU A 65 -2.20 1.06 -4.52
N MET A 66 -2.70 1.10 -5.76
CA MET A 66 -2.32 0.15 -6.80
C MET A 66 -0.81 0.15 -7.07
N LEU A 67 -0.15 1.32 -7.03
CA LEU A 67 1.30 1.40 -7.19
C LEU A 67 2.07 0.87 -5.96
N ALA A 68 1.50 1.01 -4.74
CA ALA A 68 2.04 0.40 -3.53
C ALA A 68 1.98 -1.12 -3.62
N ASP A 69 0.82 -1.69 -3.98
CA ASP A 69 0.65 -3.12 -4.24
C ASP A 69 1.67 -3.62 -5.29
N LYS A 70 1.85 -2.89 -6.40
CA LYS A 70 2.89 -3.23 -7.38
C LYS A 70 4.29 -3.25 -6.77
N ARG A 71 4.64 -2.31 -5.88
CA ARG A 71 5.95 -2.36 -5.20
C ARG A 71 6.06 -3.56 -4.27
N LEU A 72 4.99 -3.95 -3.59
CA LEU A 72 4.97 -5.16 -2.77
C LEU A 72 5.20 -6.42 -3.64
N ASN A 73 4.50 -6.55 -4.76
CA ASN A 73 4.74 -7.64 -5.73
C ASN A 73 6.19 -7.70 -6.22
N GLU A 74 6.80 -6.55 -6.51
CA GLU A 74 8.21 -6.49 -6.89
C GLU A 74 9.14 -6.90 -5.75
N PHE A 75 8.81 -6.51 -4.52
CA PHE A 75 9.56 -6.89 -3.34
C PHE A 75 9.51 -8.40 -3.12
N GLU A 76 8.33 -9.01 -3.15
CA GLU A 76 8.12 -10.47 -3.07
C GLU A 76 8.94 -11.21 -4.14
N PHE A 77 8.88 -10.73 -5.38
CA PHE A 77 9.69 -11.30 -6.46
C PHE A 77 11.20 -11.22 -6.17
N LEU A 78 11.68 -10.10 -5.63
CA LEU A 78 13.09 -9.88 -5.31
C LEU A 78 13.57 -10.75 -4.15
N ILE A 79 12.76 -11.01 -3.14
CA ILE A 79 13.16 -11.87 -2.00
C ILE A 79 13.15 -13.36 -2.37
N ASP A 80 12.29 -13.78 -3.31
CA ASP A 80 12.18 -15.19 -3.72
C ASP A 80 13.19 -15.60 -4.79
N ASN A 81 13.36 -14.77 -5.82
CA ASN A 81 14.02 -15.19 -7.06
C ASN A 81 15.46 -14.72 -7.19
N ARG A 82 15.92 -13.85 -6.29
CA ARG A 82 17.21 -13.21 -6.43
C ARG A 82 17.93 -13.23 -5.09
N ASN A 83 19.20 -13.63 -5.13
CA ASN A 83 20.17 -13.38 -4.06
C ASN A 83 20.49 -11.87 -4.07
N THR A 84 19.45 -11.05 -3.91
CA THR A 84 19.41 -9.67 -4.40
C THR A 84 20.33 -8.79 -3.59
N GLU A 85 21.05 -7.94 -4.30
CA GLU A 85 21.76 -6.83 -3.67
C GLU A 85 20.79 -5.95 -2.85
N PHE A 86 21.29 -5.36 -1.77
CA PHE A 86 20.51 -4.52 -0.87
C PHE A 86 19.83 -3.32 -1.56
N LEU A 87 20.44 -2.78 -2.61
CA LEU A 87 20.00 -1.55 -3.29
C LEU A 87 18.63 -1.69 -4.00
N PRO A 88 18.38 -2.71 -4.85
CA PRO A 88 17.04 -2.97 -5.40
C PRO A 88 15.92 -3.08 -4.37
N LEU A 89 16.17 -3.79 -3.26
CA LEU A 89 15.21 -3.96 -2.17
C LEU A 89 14.89 -2.61 -1.50
N LEU A 90 15.93 -1.84 -1.17
CA LEU A 90 15.78 -0.52 -0.57
C LEU A 90 15.02 0.46 -1.48
N GLY A 91 15.29 0.43 -2.79
CA GLY A 91 14.57 1.25 -3.76
C GLY A 91 13.08 0.92 -3.82
N THR A 92 12.75 -0.38 -3.82
CA THR A 92 11.37 -0.87 -3.85
C THR A 92 10.63 -0.52 -2.55
N PHE A 93 11.27 -0.72 -1.40
CA PHE A 93 10.75 -0.34 -0.09
C PHE A 93 10.43 1.15 0.01
N ASN A 94 11.35 2.03 -0.42
CA ASN A 94 11.14 3.47 -0.34
C ASN A 94 9.98 3.95 -1.21
N GLU A 95 9.84 3.40 -2.43
CA GLU A 95 8.69 3.72 -3.26
C GLU A 95 7.40 3.15 -2.67
N TYR A 96 7.40 1.93 -2.11
CA TYR A 96 6.23 1.37 -1.41
C TYR A 96 5.71 2.31 -0.32
N ARG A 97 6.59 2.70 0.61
CA ARG A 97 6.25 3.63 1.70
C ARG A 97 5.72 4.95 1.16
N LYS A 98 6.38 5.54 0.16
CA LYS A 98 5.97 6.80 -0.45
C LYS A 98 4.58 6.72 -1.09
N ARG A 99 4.23 5.58 -1.70
CA ARG A 99 2.90 5.39 -2.30
C ARG A 99 1.81 5.27 -1.23
N LEU A 100 2.06 4.51 -0.16
CA LEU A 100 1.13 4.46 0.98
C LEU A 100 0.97 5.83 1.64
N ASP A 101 2.07 6.57 1.83
CA ASP A 101 2.02 7.92 2.40
C ASP A 101 1.12 8.86 1.59
N SER A 102 1.32 8.86 0.27
CA SER A 102 0.52 9.67 -0.65
C SER A 102 -0.95 9.25 -0.64
N ALA A 103 -1.23 7.94 -0.65
CA ALA A 103 -2.60 7.42 -0.62
C ALA A 103 -3.32 7.79 0.68
N ALA A 104 -2.68 7.57 1.83
CA ALA A 104 -3.23 7.89 3.15
C ALA A 104 -3.48 9.39 3.30
N PHE A 105 -2.51 10.22 2.91
CA PHE A 105 -2.67 11.67 2.93
C PHE A 105 -3.82 12.14 2.05
N MET A 106 -3.97 11.60 0.83
CA MET A 106 -5.09 11.96 -0.05
C MET A 106 -6.43 11.51 0.54
N ALA A 107 -6.53 10.29 1.06
CA ALA A 107 -7.74 9.76 1.66
C ALA A 107 -8.21 10.63 2.85
N GLU A 108 -7.28 11.01 3.72
CA GLU A 108 -7.58 11.91 4.85
C GLU A 108 -8.07 13.29 4.41
N ASN A 109 -7.42 13.89 3.41
CA ASN A 109 -7.83 15.19 2.89
C ASN A 109 -9.19 15.14 2.19
N LEU A 110 -9.47 14.06 1.45
CA LEU A 110 -10.77 13.87 0.82
C LEU A 110 -11.88 13.73 1.87
N ALA A 111 -11.65 12.93 2.92
CA ALA A 111 -12.61 12.76 4.01
C ALA A 111 -12.85 14.05 4.81
N LEU A 112 -11.88 14.97 4.87
CA LEU A 112 -12.06 16.30 5.45
C LEU A 112 -12.96 17.22 4.60
N ILE A 113 -13.03 17.00 3.28
CA ILE A 113 -13.85 17.80 2.38
C ILE A 113 -15.31 17.34 2.41
N ASP A 114 -15.54 16.03 2.39
CA ASP A 114 -16.88 15.44 2.33
C ASP A 114 -16.88 14.04 2.97
N ALA A 115 -17.83 13.78 3.88
CA ALA A 115 -17.94 12.54 4.62
C ALA A 115 -18.15 11.31 3.70
N LYS A 116 -18.64 11.49 2.48
CA LYS A 116 -18.75 10.38 1.52
C LYS A 116 -17.40 9.75 1.15
N PHE A 117 -16.30 10.47 1.36
CA PHE A 117 -14.94 10.00 1.06
C PHE A 117 -14.27 9.30 2.24
N VAL A 118 -14.96 9.05 3.36
CA VAL A 118 -14.38 8.24 4.44
C VAL A 118 -14.07 6.82 3.97
N ALA A 119 -14.84 6.29 3.02
CA ALA A 119 -14.55 5.02 2.35
C ALA A 119 -13.12 4.96 1.76
N ASN A 120 -12.50 6.09 1.39
CA ASN A 120 -11.11 6.11 0.92
C ASN A 120 -10.11 5.77 2.03
N ILE A 121 -10.41 6.09 3.29
CA ILE A 121 -9.59 5.69 4.43
C ILE A 121 -9.77 4.19 4.69
N GLU A 122 -10.99 3.68 4.57
CA GLU A 122 -11.28 2.24 4.65
C GLU A 122 -10.51 1.46 3.58
N LEU A 123 -10.42 1.98 2.35
CA LEU A 123 -9.62 1.37 1.29
C LEU A 123 -8.13 1.30 1.67
N VAL A 124 -7.56 2.34 2.29
CA VAL A 124 -6.17 2.29 2.78
C VAL A 124 -6.01 1.23 3.87
N TYR A 125 -6.98 1.13 4.80
CA TYR A 125 -6.98 0.10 5.84
C TYR A 125 -7.01 -1.31 5.24
N ILE A 126 -7.96 -1.59 4.35
CA ILE A 126 -8.14 -2.90 3.72
C ILE A 126 -6.91 -3.27 2.91
N GLU A 127 -6.36 -2.35 2.13
CA GLU A 127 -5.19 -2.63 1.30
C GLU A 127 -3.95 -2.94 2.15
N THR A 128 -3.72 -2.16 3.21
CA THR A 128 -2.60 -2.42 4.13
C THR A 128 -2.79 -3.69 4.94
N LEU A 129 -4.03 -4.07 5.24
CA LEU A 129 -4.35 -5.37 5.85
C LEU A 129 -4.02 -6.53 4.90
N ASN A 130 -4.40 -6.43 3.62
CA ASN A 130 -4.03 -7.41 2.60
C ASN A 130 -2.52 -7.53 2.43
N HIS A 131 -1.78 -6.41 2.52
CA HIS A 131 -0.33 -6.42 2.51
C HIS A 131 0.25 -7.17 3.73
N LEU A 132 -0.33 -7.00 4.93
CA LEU A 132 0.09 -7.74 6.12
C LEU A 132 -0.10 -9.26 5.96
N ILE A 133 -1.24 -9.68 5.38
CA ILE A 133 -1.51 -11.09 5.07
C ILE A 133 -0.41 -11.65 4.18
N ARG A 134 -0.11 -10.98 3.06
CA ARG A 134 0.93 -11.43 2.12
C ARG A 134 2.32 -11.45 2.74
N LEU A 135 2.67 -10.43 3.52
CA LEU A 135 3.97 -10.33 4.18
C LEU A 135 4.17 -11.39 5.28
N SER A 136 3.09 -11.98 5.80
CA SER A 136 3.19 -13.10 6.76
C SER A 136 3.81 -14.35 6.13
N GLU A 137 3.69 -14.54 4.81
CA GLU A 137 4.33 -15.65 4.10
C GLU A 137 5.88 -15.54 4.11
N PHE A 138 6.40 -14.35 4.41
CA PHE A 138 7.83 -14.02 4.43
C PHE A 138 8.35 -13.72 5.84
N GLU A 139 7.67 -14.20 6.88
CA GLU A 139 7.96 -14.03 8.31
C GLU A 139 9.46 -14.10 8.66
N ASN A 140 10.15 -15.11 8.12
CA ASN A 140 11.55 -15.42 8.41
C ASN A 140 12.57 -14.53 7.66
N ARG A 141 12.11 -13.58 6.85
CA ARG A 141 12.98 -12.68 6.06
C ARG A 141 13.07 -11.33 6.75
N THR A 142 14.28 -10.95 7.19
CA THR A 142 14.54 -9.64 7.82
C THR A 142 14.03 -8.47 6.97
N ALA A 143 14.19 -8.53 5.65
CA ALA A 143 13.72 -7.48 4.75
C ALA A 143 12.20 -7.32 4.75
N ALA A 144 11.42 -8.39 4.97
CA ALA A 144 9.95 -8.33 5.02
C ALA A 144 9.45 -7.68 6.32
N LYS A 145 10.27 -7.70 7.39
CA LYS A 145 9.95 -7.06 8.67
C LYS A 145 9.69 -5.55 8.50
N ASP A 146 10.56 -4.85 7.79
CA ASP A 146 10.44 -3.40 7.60
C ASP A 146 9.18 -3.03 6.79
N LEU A 147 8.83 -3.82 5.76
CA LEU A 147 7.59 -3.58 4.99
C LEU A 147 6.34 -3.82 5.83
N ARG A 148 6.38 -4.85 6.68
CA ARG A 148 5.28 -5.19 7.58
C ARG A 148 5.06 -4.09 8.62
N GLU A 149 6.13 -3.55 9.20
CA GLU A 149 6.04 -2.39 10.09
C GLU A 149 5.39 -1.18 9.41
N VAL A 150 5.79 -0.88 8.16
CA VAL A 150 5.18 0.20 7.37
C VAL A 150 3.70 -0.10 7.09
N ALA A 151 3.35 -1.32 6.66
CA ALA A 151 1.96 -1.70 6.41
C ALA A 151 1.11 -1.55 7.69
N LEU A 152 1.62 -2.02 8.82
CA LEU A 152 0.97 -1.94 10.12
C LEU A 152 0.79 -0.48 10.58
N GLN A 153 1.79 0.37 10.37
CA GLN A 153 1.72 1.79 10.66
C GLN A 153 0.56 2.47 9.91
N TYR A 154 0.44 2.24 8.60
CA TYR A 154 -0.63 2.84 7.80
C TYR A 154 -2.00 2.19 8.07
N ASN A 155 -2.04 0.90 8.40
CA ASN A 155 -3.25 0.22 8.87
C ASN A 155 -3.77 0.87 10.17
N SER A 156 -2.89 1.03 11.17
CA SER A 156 -3.22 1.65 12.46
C SER A 156 -3.65 3.11 12.31
N ARG A 157 -2.90 3.89 11.52
CA ARG A 157 -3.26 5.28 11.22
C ARG A 157 -4.67 5.38 10.61
N SER A 158 -5.00 4.49 9.67
CA SER A 158 -6.31 4.48 9.01
C SER A 158 -7.42 4.14 9.98
N MET A 159 -7.25 3.10 10.81
CA MET A 159 -8.25 2.71 11.82
C MET A 159 -8.51 3.82 12.83
N LYS A 160 -7.45 4.44 13.38
CA LYS A 160 -7.58 5.58 14.30
C LYS A 160 -8.36 6.72 13.66
N ARG A 161 -8.11 6.98 12.38
CA ARG A 161 -8.82 8.04 11.67
C ARG A 161 -10.30 7.71 11.45
N LEU A 162 -10.62 6.47 11.09
CA LEU A 162 -12.00 6.00 10.96
C LEU A 162 -12.79 6.16 12.26
N LEU A 163 -12.22 5.69 13.38
CA LEU A 163 -12.83 5.79 14.70
C LEU A 163 -13.04 7.25 15.14
N GLN A 164 -12.08 8.14 14.86
CA GLN A 164 -12.20 9.57 15.14
C GLN A 164 -13.31 10.26 14.34
N LEU A 165 -13.45 9.92 13.06
CA LEU A 165 -14.40 10.59 12.16
C LEU A 165 -15.86 10.19 12.42
N HIS A 166 -16.10 8.95 12.85
CA HIS A 166 -17.46 8.39 12.96
C HIS A 166 -18.05 8.34 14.37
N GLN A 167 -17.32 8.80 15.39
CA GLN A 167 -17.80 9.01 16.77
C GLN A 167 -18.80 7.94 17.28
N TYR A 168 -18.46 6.65 17.12
CA TYR A 168 -19.24 5.51 17.61
C TYR A 168 -20.72 5.50 17.20
N ASP A 169 -21.06 5.81 15.94
CA ASP A 169 -22.37 5.35 15.45
C ASP A 169 -22.42 3.82 15.36
N GLU A 170 -23.59 3.24 15.57
CA GLU A 170 -23.77 1.79 15.70
C GLU A 170 -23.43 1.02 14.42
N ASN A 171 -23.73 1.59 13.25
CA ASN A 171 -23.44 0.97 11.95
C ASN A 171 -21.93 0.93 11.69
N ASN A 172 -21.23 2.03 11.95
CA ASN A 172 -19.78 2.12 11.78
C ASN A 172 -19.02 1.38 12.87
N THR A 173 -19.57 1.27 14.08
CA THR A 173 -19.02 0.41 15.15
C THR A 173 -19.00 -1.06 14.70
N THR A 174 -20.08 -1.53 14.08
CA THR A 174 -20.15 -2.89 13.54
C THR A 174 -19.14 -3.11 12.42
N LEU A 175 -19.04 -2.16 11.48
CA LEU A 175 -18.06 -2.21 10.38
C LEU A 175 -16.62 -2.25 10.91
N TYR A 176 -16.27 -1.35 11.83
CA TYR A 176 -14.89 -1.26 12.34
C TYR A 176 -14.52 -2.42 13.23
N LYS A 177 -15.48 -2.97 14.00
CA LYS A 177 -15.28 -4.25 14.69
C LYS A 177 -14.92 -5.35 13.69
N SER A 178 -15.65 -5.49 12.59
CA SER A 178 -15.35 -6.49 11.56
C SER A 178 -13.97 -6.29 10.91
N LEU A 179 -13.54 -5.04 10.71
CA LEU A 179 -12.20 -4.73 10.22
C LEU A 179 -11.12 -5.15 11.24
N ILE A 180 -11.30 -4.82 12.53
CA ILE A 180 -10.36 -5.20 13.59
C ILE A 180 -10.34 -6.73 13.79
N GLU A 181 -11.47 -7.42 13.64
CA GLU A 181 -11.54 -8.89 13.64
C GLU A 181 -10.68 -9.50 12.54
N GLN A 182 -10.59 -8.89 11.35
CA GLN A 182 -9.68 -9.41 10.32
C GLN A 182 -8.20 -9.25 10.74
N LEU A 183 -7.83 -8.17 11.42
CA LEU A 183 -6.48 -8.03 11.99
C LEU A 183 -6.23 -9.07 13.10
N TYR A 184 -7.25 -9.36 13.91
CA TYR A 184 -7.21 -10.42 14.93
C TYR A 184 -6.91 -11.77 14.30
N GLU A 185 -7.55 -12.13 13.18
CA GLU A 185 -7.29 -13.40 12.48
C GLU A 185 -5.86 -13.50 11.94
N ILE A 186 -5.27 -12.39 11.51
CA ILE A 186 -3.85 -12.37 11.10
C ILE A 186 -2.94 -12.59 12.31
N ALA A 187 -3.25 -11.96 13.44
CA ALA A 187 -2.50 -12.14 14.68
C ALA A 187 -2.64 -13.56 15.23
N SER A 188 -3.84 -14.16 15.17
CA SER A 188 -4.13 -15.51 15.68
C SER A 188 -3.31 -16.59 14.95
N ALA A 189 -3.10 -16.41 13.65
CA ALA A 189 -2.24 -17.30 12.86
C ALA A 189 -0.79 -17.36 13.37
N ARG A 190 -0.34 -16.35 14.14
CA ARG A 190 1.00 -16.22 14.72
C ARG A 190 1.03 -16.39 16.24
N GLU A 191 -0.07 -16.83 16.87
CA GLU A 191 -0.19 -16.94 18.33
C GLU A 191 0.95 -17.77 18.96
N GLN A 192 1.38 -18.83 18.27
CA GLN A 192 2.45 -19.72 18.76
C GLN A 192 3.84 -19.07 18.83
N GLU A 193 4.03 -17.94 18.13
CA GLU A 193 5.29 -17.19 18.07
C GLU A 193 5.34 -16.05 19.10
N MET A 194 4.21 -15.77 19.76
CA MET A 194 4.07 -14.63 20.66
C MET A 194 4.82 -14.84 21.99
N GLY A 195 5.52 -13.80 22.43
CA GLY A 195 6.02 -13.71 23.81
C GLY A 195 4.88 -13.56 24.83
N PRO A 196 5.15 -13.73 26.14
CA PRO A 196 4.11 -13.65 27.18
C PRO A 196 3.31 -12.35 27.18
N GLU A 197 3.96 -11.20 26.95
CA GLU A 197 3.31 -9.89 26.87
C GLU A 197 2.43 -9.76 25.63
N GLN A 198 2.90 -10.23 24.47
CA GLN A 198 2.12 -10.22 23.23
C GLN A 198 0.88 -11.12 23.36
N LEU A 199 1.03 -12.32 23.94
CA LEU A 199 -0.08 -13.23 24.18
C LEU A 199 -1.12 -12.62 25.13
N GLN A 200 -0.66 -11.94 26.19
CA GLN A 200 -1.55 -11.21 27.09
C GLN A 200 -2.32 -10.10 26.35
N ASN A 201 -1.65 -9.32 25.51
CA ASN A 201 -2.29 -8.26 24.72
C ASN A 201 -3.28 -8.83 23.70
N PHE A 202 -2.93 -9.93 23.04
CA PHE A 202 -3.81 -10.64 22.10
C PHE A 202 -5.08 -11.16 22.77
N GLN A 203 -4.95 -11.81 23.93
CA GLN A 203 -6.10 -12.27 24.73
C GLN A 203 -6.95 -11.10 25.21
N LYS A 204 -6.31 -10.00 25.66
CA LYS A 204 -7.04 -8.82 26.10
C LYS A 204 -7.80 -8.14 24.95
N ALA A 205 -7.21 -8.10 23.75
CA ALA A 205 -7.88 -7.58 22.57
C ALA A 205 -9.16 -8.37 22.26
N ARG A 206 -9.14 -9.71 22.40
CA ARG A 206 -10.33 -10.54 22.22
C ARG A 206 -11.44 -10.15 23.19
N GLU A 207 -11.12 -10.00 24.47
CA GLU A 207 -12.10 -9.60 25.50
C GLU A 207 -12.76 -8.25 25.16
N VAL A 208 -11.96 -7.27 24.71
CA VAL A 208 -12.45 -5.93 24.35
C VAL A 208 -13.32 -5.99 23.09
N LEU A 209 -12.91 -6.77 22.07
CA LEU A 209 -13.71 -6.98 20.85
C LEU A 209 -15.05 -7.64 21.13
N ASP A 210 -15.09 -8.65 22.02
CA ASP A 210 -16.33 -9.33 22.39
C ASP A 210 -17.33 -8.39 23.08
N GLN A 211 -16.83 -7.42 23.86
CA GLN A 211 -17.66 -6.37 24.46
C GLN A 211 -18.14 -5.32 23.44
N GLY A 212 -17.42 -5.16 22.32
CA GLY A 212 -17.75 -4.17 21.28
C GLY A 212 -17.56 -2.72 21.72
N VAL A 213 -16.83 -2.49 22.80
CA VAL A 213 -16.46 -1.16 23.31
C VAL A 213 -14.97 -0.93 23.12
N GLU A 214 -14.53 0.33 23.13
CA GLU A 214 -13.10 0.69 23.09
C GLU A 214 -12.33 0.06 21.90
N LEU A 215 -12.95 0.08 20.71
CA LEU A 215 -12.37 -0.53 19.49
C LEU A 215 -10.94 -0.02 19.17
N GLU A 216 -10.63 1.25 19.48
CA GLU A 216 -9.27 1.78 19.32
C GLU A 216 -8.27 1.04 20.21
N TYR A 217 -8.65 0.75 21.46
CA TYR A 217 -7.81 0.03 22.41
C TYR A 217 -7.63 -1.44 21.99
N ALA A 218 -8.68 -2.10 21.52
CA ALA A 218 -8.57 -3.44 20.94
C ALA A 218 -7.60 -3.46 19.74
N HIS A 219 -7.69 -2.46 18.86
CA HIS A 219 -6.79 -2.34 17.72
C HIS A 219 -5.33 -2.14 18.15
N ASP A 220 -5.08 -1.22 19.08
CA ASP A 220 -3.73 -0.94 19.59
C ASP A 220 -3.11 -2.16 20.29
N LEU A 221 -3.91 -2.93 21.03
CA LEU A 221 -3.49 -4.20 21.62
C LEU A 221 -3.06 -5.20 20.54
N LEU A 222 -3.82 -5.33 19.44
CA LEU A 222 -3.44 -6.22 18.32
C LEU A 222 -2.21 -5.73 17.57
N VAL A 223 -2.06 -4.43 17.35
CA VAL A 223 -0.85 -3.88 16.71
C VAL A 223 0.40 -4.26 17.53
N SER A 224 0.30 -4.26 18.85
CA SER A 224 1.42 -4.63 19.74
C SER A 224 1.84 -6.11 19.67
N THR A 225 1.06 -6.98 19.00
CA THR A 225 1.37 -8.40 18.86
C THR A 225 2.25 -8.72 17.65
N PHE A 226 2.51 -7.75 16.77
CA PHE A 226 3.30 -7.92 15.54
C PHE A 226 4.79 -7.67 15.75
#